data_AF-A0A838K876-F1
#
_entry.id   AF-A0A838K876-F1
#
_cell.length_a   1.000
_cell.length_b   1.000
_cell.length_c   1.000
_cell.angle_alpha   90.00
_cell.angle_beta   90.00
_cell.angle_gamma   90.00
#
_symmetry.space_group_name_H-M   'P 1'
#
loop_
_entity.id
_entity.type
_entity.pdbx_description
1 polymer ?
#
loop_
_entity_poly.entity_id
_entity_poly.type
_entity_poly.pdbx_seq_one_letter_code
_entity_poly.pdbx_strand_id
1 'polypeptide(L)'
;MQVEVWSDVVCPWCAVGKRRFEAALEQFEHRDEVEVVWRAFELDTSTESAAPGESSGPGEYAARLAAKYGTDVAQAQEMIDTMTAAAAAEGLDFHFER
;
A
#
# COMPACT_ATOMS: atom_id res chain seq x y z
N MET A 1 -10.93 -18.82 -14.86
CA MET A 1 -10.58 -17.46 -15.29
C MET A 1 -9.38 -17.00 -14.48
N GLN A 2 -8.36 -16.39 -15.08
CA GLN A 2 -7.16 -15.96 -14.36
C GLN A 2 -7.21 -14.45 -14.06
N VAL A 3 -6.89 -14.06 -12.83
CA VAL A 3 -6.72 -12.68 -12.38
C VAL A 3 -5.28 -12.51 -11.93
N GLU A 4 -4.55 -11.61 -12.59
CA GLU A 4 -3.17 -11.30 -12.24
C GLU A 4 -3.11 -9.97 -11.50
N VAL A 5 -2.46 -9.96 -10.33
CA VAL A 5 -2.35 -8.79 -9.46
C VAL A 5 -0.89 -8.40 -9.31
N TRP A 6 -0.50 -7.25 -9.85
CA TRP A 6 0.81 -6.65 -9.62
C TRP A 6 0.79 -5.85 -8.33
N SER A 7 1.71 -6.16 -7.42
CA SER A 7 1.79 -5.51 -6.12
C SER A 7 3.24 -5.29 -5.72
N ASP A 8 3.48 -4.15 -5.07
CA ASP A 8 4.70 -3.87 -4.33
C ASP A 8 4.40 -4.02 -2.82
N VAL A 9 5.35 -4.54 -2.05
CA VAL A 9 5.22 -4.71 -0.60
C VAL A 9 5.26 -3.39 0.16
N VAL A 10 5.89 -2.35 -0.39
CA VAL A 10 5.92 -1.01 0.25
C VAL A 10 4.72 -0.14 -0.13
N CYS A 11 3.82 -0.64 -0.98
CA CYS A 11 2.66 0.07 -1.49
C CYS A 11 1.46 -0.07 -0.52
N PRO A 12 1.11 0.98 0.23
CA PRO A 12 -0.02 0.92 1.18
C PRO A 12 -1.37 0.68 0.49
N TRP A 13 -1.58 1.28 -0.69
CA TRP A 13 -2.80 1.05 -1.48
C TRP A 13 -2.93 -0.37 -2.00
N CYS A 14 -1.82 -1.08 -2.20
CA CYS A 14 -1.83 -2.46 -2.65
C CYS A 14 -2.35 -3.38 -1.54
N ALA A 15 -2.03 -3.09 -0.27
CA ALA A 15 -2.61 -3.79 0.88
C ALA A 15 -4.12 -3.51 1.04
N VAL A 16 -4.55 -2.26 0.86
CA VAL A 16 -5.99 -1.89 0.85
C VAL A 16 -6.73 -2.59 -0.29
N GLY A 17 -6.17 -2.53 -1.50
CA GLY A 17 -6.72 -3.18 -2.70
C GLY A 17 -6.82 -4.70 -2.54
N LYS A 18 -5.84 -5.34 -1.90
CA LYS A 18 -5.88 -6.76 -1.57
C LYS A 18 -7.08 -7.09 -0.68
N ARG A 19 -7.31 -6.36 0.41
CA ARG A 19 -8.46 -6.60 1.31
C ARG A 19 -9.80 -6.45 0.59
N ARG A 20 -9.93 -5.41 -0.23
CA ARG A 20 -11.13 -5.18 -1.05
C ARG A 20 -11.35 -6.28 -2.08
N PHE A 21 -10.29 -6.71 -2.75
CA PHE A 21 -10.35 -7.79 -3.74
C PHE A 21 -10.76 -9.11 -3.08
N GLU A 22 -10.18 -9.45 -1.94
CA GLU A 22 -10.53 -10.64 -1.18
C GLU A 22 -12.00 -10.62 -0.74
N ALA A 23 -12.47 -9.49 -0.19
CA ALA A 23 -13.87 -9.33 0.19
C ALA A 23 -14.84 -9.44 -1.00
N ALA A 24 -14.46 -8.94 -2.18
CA ALA A 24 -15.25 -9.06 -3.40
C ALA A 24 -15.25 -10.50 -3.93
N LEU A 25 -14.09 -11.17 -3.91
CA LEU A 25 -13.95 -12.56 -4.35
C LEU A 25 -14.73 -13.52 -3.45
N GLU A 26 -14.79 -13.27 -2.15
CA GLU A 26 -15.60 -14.05 -1.21
C GLU A 26 -17.10 -14.02 -1.54
N GLN A 27 -17.59 -12.89 -2.07
CA GLN A 27 -18.98 -12.68 -2.48
C GLN A 27 -19.28 -13.12 -3.91
N PHE A 28 -18.25 -13.49 -4.68
CA PHE A 28 -18.40 -13.85 -6.08
C PHE A 28 -18.85 -15.32 -6.22
N GLU A 29 -19.97 -15.54 -6.91
CA GLU A 29 -20.60 -16.88 -7.06
C GLU A 29 -19.63 -17.93 -7.64
N HIS A 30 -18.80 -17.53 -8.60
CA HIS A 30 -17.85 -18.42 -9.28
C HIS A 30 -16.42 -18.32 -8.75
N ARG A 31 -16.22 -17.94 -7.48
CA ARG A 31 -14.88 -17.74 -6.91
C ARG A 31 -13.95 -18.94 -7.08
N ASP A 32 -14.49 -20.15 -7.04
CA ASP A 32 -13.72 -21.39 -7.15
C ASP A 32 -13.21 -21.62 -8.60
N GLU A 33 -13.71 -20.86 -9.57
CA GLU A 33 -13.25 -20.84 -10.96
C GLU A 33 -12.20 -19.74 -11.23
N VAL A 34 -11.87 -18.93 -10.23
CA VAL A 34 -10.90 -17.83 -10.33
C VAL A 34 -9.52 -18.29 -9.83
N GLU A 35 -8.54 -18.25 -10.72
CA GLU A 35 -7.13 -18.43 -10.37
C GLU A 35 -6.49 -17.06 -10.15
N VAL A 36 -5.97 -16.81 -8.96
CA VAL A 36 -5.30 -15.55 -8.60
C VAL A 36 -3.79 -15.73 -8.65
N VAL A 37 -3.11 -14.93 -9.48
CA VAL A 37 -1.65 -14.95 -9.61
C VAL A 37 -1.08 -13.60 -9.16
N TRP A 38 -0.26 -13.63 -8.11
CA TRP A 38 0.46 -12.45 -7.65
C TRP A 38 1.74 -12.24 -8.44
N ARG A 39 1.95 -11.01 -8.90
CA ARG A 39 3.10 -10.59 -9.70
C ARG A 39 3.85 -9.50 -8.93
N ALA A 40 5.18 -9.60 -8.93
CA ALA A 40 6.03 -8.58 -8.32
C ALA A 40 5.94 -7.27 -9.12
N PHE A 41 5.94 -6.16 -8.40
CA PHE A 41 6.07 -4.82 -8.95
C PHE A 41 6.95 -3.99 -8.01
N GLU A 42 7.77 -3.10 -8.56
CA GLU A 42 8.59 -2.16 -7.80
C GLU A 42 8.14 -0.75 -8.14
N LEU A 43 7.64 -0.01 -7.14
CA LEU A 43 7.21 1.39 -7.28
C LEU A 43 8.39 2.31 -7.61
N ASP A 44 9.57 1.95 -7.14
CA ASP A 44 10.82 2.67 -7.39
C ASP A 44 11.98 1.68 -7.46
N THR A 45 12.43 1.40 -8.69
CA THR A 45 13.55 0.48 -8.96
C THR A 45 14.92 1.10 -8.70
N SER A 46 14.98 2.39 -8.35
CA SER A 46 16.21 3.11 -8.04
C SER A 46 16.49 3.22 -6.53
N THR A 47 15.52 2.84 -5.70
CA THR A 47 15.65 2.90 -4.24
C THR A 47 16.43 1.70 -3.72
N GLU A 48 17.51 1.94 -2.99
CA GLU A 48 18.18 0.89 -2.23
C GLU A 48 17.39 0.58 -0.96
N SER A 49 17.33 -0.71 -0.59
CA SER A 49 16.70 -1.12 0.67
C SER A 49 17.52 -0.59 1.85
N ALA A 50 16.84 0.00 2.84
CA ALA A 50 17.47 0.36 4.11
C ALA A 50 18.09 -0.87 4.79
N ALA A 51 19.12 -0.66 5.60
CA ALA A 51 19.73 -1.76 6.33
C ALA A 51 18.71 -2.37 7.32
N PRO A 52 18.75 -3.69 7.57
CA PRO A 52 17.86 -4.31 8.54
C PRO A 52 17.94 -3.62 9.91
N GLY A 53 16.81 -3.08 10.38
CA GLY A 53 16.73 -2.37 11.66
C GLY A 53 16.83 -0.84 11.57
N GLU A 54 17.06 -0.27 10.39
CA GLU A 54 16.87 1.16 10.17
C GLU A 54 15.37 1.44 10.02
N SER A 55 14.79 2.17 10.98
CA SER A 55 13.47 2.75 10.81
C SER A 55 13.63 4.18 10.32
N SER A 56 12.69 4.59 9.47
CA SER A 56 12.46 6.01 9.23
C SER A 56 12.07 6.68 10.54
N GLY A 57 12.58 7.87 10.81
CA GLY A 57 12.19 8.66 11.97
C GLY A 57 10.75 9.22 11.81
N PRO A 58 10.15 9.69 12.91
CA PRO A 58 8.83 10.31 12.85
C PRO A 58 8.76 11.43 11.81
N GLY A 59 7.77 11.37 10.91
CA GLY A 59 7.54 12.36 9.85
C GLY A 59 8.43 12.21 8.61
N GLU A 60 9.39 11.28 8.60
CA GLU A 60 10.25 11.05 7.44
C GLU A 60 9.48 10.47 6.26
N TYR A 61 8.44 9.65 6.51
CA TYR A 61 7.57 9.14 5.44
C TYR A 61 6.83 10.28 4.72
N ALA A 62 6.26 11.24 5.46
CA ALA A 62 5.60 12.41 4.88
C ALA A 62 6.57 13.29 4.09
N ALA A 63 7.79 13.50 4.60
CA ALA A 63 8.83 14.23 3.88
C ALA A 63 9.24 13.54 2.56
N ARG A 64 9.43 12.22 2.59
CA ARG A 64 9.73 11.43 1.38
C ARG A 64 8.57 11.47 0.37
N LEU A 65 7.35 11.36 0.86
CA LEU A 65 6.13 11.44 0.04
C LEU A 65 5.99 12.82 -0.61
N ALA A 66 6.22 13.89 0.17
CA ALA A 66 6.23 15.26 -0.31
C ALA A 66 7.25 15.47 -1.43
N ALA A 67 8.48 15.00 -1.24
CA ALA A 67 9.53 15.05 -2.26
C ALA A 67 9.17 14.25 -3.52
N LYS A 68 8.61 13.04 -3.35
CA LYS A 68 8.20 12.18 -4.46
C LYS A 68 7.10 12.80 -5.32
N TYR A 69 6.12 13.44 -4.69
CA TYR A 69 4.94 13.98 -5.38
C TYR A 69 5.03 15.50 -5.66
N GLY A 70 6.13 16.16 -5.28
CA GLY A 70 6.32 17.58 -5.52
C GLY A 70 5.34 18.47 -4.75
N THR A 71 5.00 18.06 -3.53
CA THR A 71 4.05 18.75 -2.64
C THR A 71 4.73 19.17 -1.33
N ASP A 72 4.03 19.92 -0.48
CA ASP A 72 4.52 20.21 0.86
C ASP A 72 4.23 19.07 1.85
N VAL A 73 4.91 19.10 3.00
CA VAL A 73 4.81 18.03 4.02
C VAL A 73 3.41 17.96 4.63
N ALA A 74 2.69 19.07 4.74
CA ALA A 74 1.35 19.09 5.31
C ALA A 74 0.35 18.39 4.38
N GLN A 75 0.40 18.69 3.09
CA GLN A 75 -0.42 18.02 2.09
C GLN A 75 -0.03 16.54 1.95
N ALA A 76 1.26 16.19 2.03
CA ALA A 76 1.68 14.79 2.10
C ALA A 76 1.12 14.07 3.34
N GLN A 77 1.04 14.75 4.49
CA GLN A 77 0.40 14.21 5.69
C GLN A 77 -1.10 13.96 5.48
N GLU A 78 -1.82 14.87 4.84
CA GLU A 78 -3.25 14.67 4.49
C GLU A 78 -3.45 13.44 3.58
N MET A 79 -2.51 13.19 2.65
CA MET A 79 -2.53 11.98 1.82
C MET A 79 -2.36 10.71 2.66
N ILE A 80 -1.45 10.74 3.64
CA ILE A 80 -1.21 9.61 4.57
C ILE A 80 -2.44 9.38 5.43
N ASP A 81 -3.06 10.43 5.95
CA ASP A 81 -4.23 10.36 6.82
C ASP A 81 -5.42 9.78 6.07
N THR A 82 -5.66 10.24 4.84
CA THR A 82 -6.71 9.71 3.95
C THR A 82 -6.52 8.22 3.68
N MET A 83 -5.29 7.83 3.39
CA MET A 83 -4.91 6.44 3.13
C MET A 83 -5.05 5.56 4.37
N THR A 84 -4.65 6.06 5.54
CA THR A 84 -4.77 5.37 6.84
C THR A 84 -6.24 5.17 7.21
N ALA A 85 -7.09 6.17 6.99
CA ALA A 85 -8.53 6.05 7.17
C ALA A 85 -9.16 5.01 6.24
N ALA A 86 -8.74 4.98 4.96
CA ALA A 86 -9.18 3.96 4.01
C ALA A 86 -8.73 2.56 4.43
N ALA A 87 -7.50 2.41 4.94
CA ALA A 87 -6.96 1.15 5.44
C ALA A 87 -7.76 0.66 6.67
N ALA A 88 -8.07 1.56 7.60
CA ALA A 88 -8.88 1.24 8.79
C ALA A 88 -10.28 0.71 8.40
N ALA A 89 -10.89 1.26 7.35
CA ALA A 89 -12.18 0.77 6.83
C ALA A 89 -12.11 -0.68 6.32
N GLU A 90 -10.93 -1.15 5.91
CA GLU A 90 -10.68 -2.54 5.48
C GLU A 90 -10.06 -3.41 6.60
N GLY A 91 -10.04 -2.91 7.84
CA GLY A 91 -9.50 -3.63 9.01
C GLY A 91 -7.97 -3.69 9.06
N LEU A 92 -7.28 -2.71 8.48
CA LEU A 92 -5.82 -2.56 8.53
C LEU A 92 -5.44 -1.40 9.46
N ASP A 93 -4.49 -1.63 10.36
CA ASP A 93 -3.95 -0.63 11.30
C ASP A 93 -2.57 -0.17 10.80
N PHE A 94 -2.52 0.99 10.16
CA PHE A 94 -1.29 1.56 9.60
C PHE A 94 -0.64 2.52 10.59
N HIS A 95 0.69 2.42 10.72
CA HIS A 95 1.49 3.25 11.63
C HIS A 95 2.64 3.92 10.86
N PHE A 96 2.35 5.01 10.14
CA PHE A 96 3.35 5.78 9.39
C PHE A 96 4.04 6.88 10.22
N GLU A 97 3.62 7.06 11.46
CA GLU A 97 4.16 8.00 12.44
C GLU A 97 5.37 7.47 13.23
N ARG A 98 5.63 6.16 13.14
CA ARG A 98 6.65 5.45 13.92
C ARG A 98 7.99 5.36 13.22
#